data_AF-A0A1D6IXD1-F1
#
_entry.id   AF-A0A1D6IXD1-F1
#
_cell.length_a   1.000
_cell.length_b   1.000
_cell.length_c   1.000
_cell.angle_alpha   90.00
_cell.angle_beta   90.00
_cell.angle_gamma   90.00
#
_symmetry.space_group_name_H-M   'P 1'
#
loop_
_entity.id
_entity.type
_entity.pdbx_description
1 polymer ?
#
loop_
_entity_poly.entity_id
_entity_poly.type
_entity_poly.pdbx_seq_one_letter_code
_entity_poly.pdbx_strand_id
1 'polypeptide(L)'
;MPFVEKEKYELPSKCRLRPDNDMFREQEQHKIHFDINEWHCGFCKKAFRAEKFIDQHFENRHKNLVDNSLADSCFPINQGLAASRLHEFFLRQFCDAHTCSKGTKPFPKGGRKQTNRLYLALSILTLILLPLFYLIVFLHQREMRKGTQDLKRFSKIGQKKKPS
;
A
#
# COMPACT_ATOMS: atom_id res chain seq x y z
N MET A 1 -5.23 -8.76 15.91
CA MET A 1 -6.70 -8.95 15.94
C MET A 1 -7.34 -7.73 16.53
N PRO A 2 -8.10 -6.93 15.75
CA PRO A 2 -8.61 -5.64 16.22
C PRO A 2 -9.45 -5.75 17.50
N PHE A 3 -10.26 -6.81 17.64
CA PHE A 3 -11.08 -7.04 18.83
C PHE A 3 -10.24 -7.41 20.06
N VAL A 4 -9.30 -8.34 19.93
CA VAL A 4 -8.41 -8.76 21.04
C VAL A 4 -7.49 -7.62 21.48
N GLU A 5 -6.99 -6.82 20.52
CA GLU A 5 -6.18 -5.63 20.80
C GLU A 5 -6.98 -4.54 21.52
N LYS A 6 -8.25 -4.34 21.16
CA LYS A 6 -9.16 -3.40 21.82
C LYS A 6 -9.42 -3.78 23.27
N GLU A 7 -9.61 -5.07 23.54
CA GLU A 7 -9.86 -5.60 24.88
C GLU A 7 -8.57 -5.84 25.69
N LYS A 8 -7.39 -5.54 25.13
CA LYS A 8 -6.06 -5.79 25.74
C LYS A 8 -5.90 -7.20 26.30
N TYR A 9 -6.58 -8.17 25.68
CA TYR A 9 -6.57 -9.54 26.16
C TYR A 9 -5.33 -10.27 25.63
N GLU A 10 -4.55 -10.88 26.53
CA GLU A 10 -3.39 -11.67 26.15
C GLU A 10 -3.82 -13.11 25.83
N LEU A 11 -3.64 -13.52 24.57
CA LEU A 11 -3.89 -14.90 24.19
C LEU A 11 -2.91 -15.84 24.92
N PRO A 12 -3.39 -16.98 25.47
CA PRO A 12 -2.52 -18.00 26.04
C PRO A 12 -1.42 -18.41 25.05
N SER A 13 -0.23 -18.74 25.55
CA SER A 13 0.91 -19.16 24.72
C SER A 13 0.61 -20.37 23.82
N LYS A 14 -0.25 -21.28 24.28
CA LYS A 14 -0.69 -22.46 23.53
C LYS A 14 -1.83 -22.19 22.53
N CYS A 15 -2.38 -20.97 22.50
CA CYS A 15 -3.54 -20.68 21.65
C CYS A 15 -3.13 -20.65 20.18
N ARG A 16 -3.82 -21.41 19.32
CA ARG A 16 -3.58 -21.43 17.88
C ARG A 16 -3.77 -20.06 17.21
N LEU A 17 -4.60 -19.21 17.80
CA LEU A 17 -4.86 -17.87 17.29
C LEU A 17 -3.78 -16.85 17.69
N ARG A 18 -2.83 -17.22 18.55
CA ARG A 18 -1.77 -16.30 18.97
C ARG A 18 -0.90 -15.95 17.75
N PRO A 19 -0.61 -14.65 17.48
CA PRO A 19 0.16 -14.24 16.30
C PRO A 19 1.55 -14.88 16.18
N ASP A 20 2.17 -15.25 17.31
CA ASP A 20 3.49 -15.88 17.30
C ASP A 20 3.46 -17.35 16.85
N ASN A 21 2.27 -17.97 16.86
CA ASN A 21 2.07 -19.35 16.44
C ASN A 21 1.69 -19.44 14.94
N ASP A 22 1.64 -18.31 14.23
CA ASP A 22 1.43 -18.27 12.77
C ASP A 22 2.75 -18.49 12.05
N MET A 23 2.92 -19.69 11.50
CA MET A 23 4.11 -20.13 10.77
C MET A 23 4.41 -19.31 9.49
N PHE A 24 3.41 -18.72 8.85
CA PHE A 24 3.58 -17.94 7.61
C PHE A 24 3.68 -16.44 7.85
N ARG A 25 3.53 -16.02 9.11
CA ARG A 25 3.52 -14.61 9.52
C ARG A 25 4.72 -13.84 9.00
N GLU A 26 5.92 -14.41 9.06
CA GLU A 26 7.14 -13.75 8.58
C GLU A 26 7.10 -13.53 7.06
N GLN A 27 6.67 -14.52 6.27
CA GLN A 27 6.57 -14.38 4.81
C GLN A 27 5.51 -13.35 4.42
N GLU A 28 4.35 -13.38 5.08
CA GLU A 28 3.27 -12.43 4.83
C GLU A 28 3.64 -11.00 5.23
N GLN A 29 4.39 -10.79 6.32
CA GLN A 29 4.91 -9.47 6.70
C GLN A 29 5.91 -8.90 5.68
N HIS A 30 6.66 -9.78 5.03
CA HIS A 30 7.65 -9.42 4.01
C HIS A 30 7.06 -9.39 2.60
N LYS A 31 5.75 -9.59 2.44
CA LYS A 31 5.04 -9.34 1.19
C LYS A 31 4.74 -7.84 1.09
N ILE A 32 5.48 -7.12 0.27
CA ILE A 32 5.31 -5.66 0.14
C ILE A 32 4.42 -5.36 -1.07
N HIS A 33 3.32 -4.65 -0.86
CA HIS A 33 2.47 -4.17 -1.94
C HIS A 33 2.85 -2.73 -2.27
N PHE A 34 3.46 -2.52 -3.44
CA PHE A 34 3.95 -1.21 -3.87
C PHE A 34 2.90 -0.48 -4.72
N ASP A 35 2.31 -1.17 -5.71
CA ASP A 35 1.27 -0.65 -6.60
C ASP A 35 0.24 -1.75 -6.96
N ILE A 36 -0.88 -1.41 -7.60
CA ILE A 36 -2.00 -2.31 -7.95
C ILE A 36 -1.52 -3.64 -8.56
N ASN A 37 -0.46 -3.60 -9.37
CA ASN A 37 0.12 -4.76 -10.05
C ASN A 37 1.60 -4.99 -9.69
N GLU A 38 2.07 -4.49 -8.55
CA GLU A 38 3.49 -4.55 -8.19
C GLU A 38 3.72 -4.97 -6.74
N TRP A 39 4.24 -6.18 -6.59
CA TRP A 39 4.54 -6.85 -5.33
C TRP A 39 6.04 -7.04 -5.18
N HIS A 40 6.59 -6.78 -4.01
CA HIS A 40 8.02 -6.92 -3.75
C HIS A 40 8.28 -7.89 -2.60
N CYS A 41 9.29 -8.74 -2.77
CA CYS A 41 9.79 -9.60 -1.70
C CYS A 41 10.67 -8.79 -0.74
N GLY A 42 10.29 -8.70 0.53
CA GLY A 42 11.02 -7.96 1.56
C GLY A 42 12.42 -8.53 1.87
N PHE A 43 12.66 -9.81 1.61
CA PHE A 43 13.97 -10.44 1.87
C PHE A 43 15.00 -10.15 0.77
N CYS A 44 14.60 -10.24 -0.50
CA CYS A 44 15.53 -10.14 -1.64
C CYS A 44 15.23 -8.99 -2.61
N LYS A 45 14.19 -8.18 -2.32
CA LYS A 45 13.75 -7.00 -3.10
C LYS A 45 13.33 -7.28 -4.55
N LYS A 46 13.06 -8.54 -4.91
CA LYS A 46 12.52 -8.89 -6.24
C LYS A 46 11.07 -8.42 -6.39
N ALA A 47 10.75 -7.87 -7.57
CA ALA A 47 9.41 -7.43 -7.93
C ALA A 47 8.64 -8.51 -8.69
N PHE A 48 7.32 -8.53 -8.51
CA PHE A 48 6.38 -9.50 -9.05
C PHE A 48 5.08 -8.80 -9.45
N ARG A 49 4.47 -9.27 -10.54
CA ARG A 49 3.26 -8.64 -11.09
C ARG A 49 1.98 -8.92 -10.30
N ALA A 50 1.96 -9.99 -9.51
CA ALA A 50 0.78 -10.44 -8.78
C ALA A 50 1.16 -11.21 -7.52
N GLU A 51 0.24 -11.21 -6.55
CA GLU A 51 0.38 -11.87 -5.25
C GLU A 51 0.77 -13.35 -5.40
N LYS A 52 0.11 -14.07 -6.32
CA LYS A 52 0.40 -15.48 -6.59
C LYS A 52 1.87 -15.79 -6.93
N PHE A 53 2.55 -14.85 -7.59
CA PHE A 53 3.93 -15.07 -8.02
C PHE A 53 4.93 -14.82 -6.89
N ILE A 54 4.63 -13.89 -5.99
CA ILE A 54 5.46 -13.67 -4.81
C ILE A 54 5.24 -14.80 -3.79
N ASP A 55 4.03 -15.35 -3.67
CA ASP A 55 3.73 -16.53 -2.86
C ASP A 55 4.54 -17.74 -3.32
N GLN A 56 4.47 -18.03 -4.62
CA GLN A 56 5.29 -19.08 -5.23
C GLN A 56 6.79 -18.81 -5.07
N HIS A 57 7.24 -17.56 -5.08
CA HIS A 57 8.64 -17.22 -4.80
C HIS A 57 9.03 -17.53 -3.35
N PHE A 58 8.16 -17.26 -2.38
CA PHE A 58 8.41 -17.60 -0.98
C PHE A 58 8.54 -19.12 -0.79
N GLU A 59 7.65 -19.91 -1.37
CA GLU A 59 7.71 -21.38 -1.33
C GLU A 59 8.99 -21.95 -1.95
N ASN A 60 9.53 -21.32 -3.00
CA ASN A 60 10.70 -21.84 -3.71
C ASN A 60 12.04 -21.34 -3.16
N ARG A 61 12.10 -20.08 -2.69
CA ARG A 61 13.37 -19.41 -2.33
C ARG A 61 13.49 -19.07 -0.85
N HIS A 62 12.37 -19.04 -0.12
CA HIS A 62 12.32 -18.66 1.28
C HIS A 62 11.55 -19.68 2.14
N LYS A 63 11.43 -20.94 1.67
CA LYS A 63 10.80 -22.03 2.41
C LYS A 63 11.44 -22.25 3.78
N ASN A 64 12.76 -22.08 3.85
CA ASN A 64 13.55 -22.27 5.07
C ASN A 64 13.28 -21.19 6.15
N LEU A 65 12.53 -20.14 5.82
CA LEU A 65 12.12 -19.11 6.78
C LEU A 65 10.77 -19.42 7.43
N VAL A 66 10.12 -20.52 7.04
CA VAL A 66 8.90 -21.02 7.65
C VAL A 66 9.29 -21.96 8.79
N ASP A 67 8.76 -21.70 9.98
CA ASP A 67 8.97 -22.58 11.12
C ASP A 67 8.02 -23.79 11.04
N ASN A 68 8.53 -24.88 10.48
CA ASN A 68 7.84 -26.17 10.44
C ASN A 68 8.14 -27.05 11.66
N SER A 69 8.87 -26.55 12.66
CA SER A 69 9.37 -27.37 13.79
C SER A 69 8.27 -28.12 14.52
N LEU A 70 7.08 -27.52 14.64
CA LEU A 70 5.92 -28.18 15.24
C LEU A 70 5.44 -29.39 14.42
N ALA A 71 5.35 -29.23 13.09
CA ALA A 71 4.96 -30.30 12.19
C ALA A 71 6.04 -31.38 12.10
N ASP A 72 7.32 -30.99 12.09
CA ASP A 72 8.46 -31.92 12.08
C ASP A 72 8.56 -32.72 13.39
N SER A 73 8.25 -32.09 14.54
CA SER A 73 8.26 -32.76 15.85
C SER A 73 7.13 -33.77 16.03
N CYS A 74 5.93 -33.46 15.51
CA CYS A 74 4.75 -34.30 15.67
C CYS A 74 4.62 -35.35 14.54
N PHE A 75 5.03 -35.00 13.32
CA PHE A 75 4.88 -35.83 12.12
C PHE A 75 6.16 -35.77 11.27
N PRO A 76 7.23 -36.45 11.68
CA PRO A 76 8.48 -36.42 10.95
C PRO A 76 8.35 -37.21 9.63
N ILE A 77 8.71 -36.56 8.52
CA ILE A 77 8.49 -37.07 7.14
C ILE A 77 9.23 -38.40 6.91
N ASN A 78 10.31 -38.66 7.66
CA ASN A 78 11.13 -39.87 7.55
C ASN A 78 10.55 -41.10 8.29
N GLN A 79 9.48 -40.97 9.09
CA GLN A 79 8.85 -42.09 9.80
C GLN A 79 7.80 -42.85 8.97
N GLY A 80 7.63 -42.50 7.69
CA GLY A 80 6.85 -43.27 6.73
C GLY A 80 5.73 -42.49 6.05
N LEU A 81 5.00 -43.17 5.16
CA LEU A 81 3.99 -42.55 4.30
C LEU A 81 2.83 -41.92 5.09
N ALA A 82 2.43 -42.54 6.21
CA ALA A 82 1.38 -42.00 7.07
C ALA A 82 1.81 -40.69 7.76
N ALA A 83 3.04 -40.65 8.31
CA ALA A 83 3.60 -39.46 8.94
C ALA A 83 3.75 -38.32 7.92
N SER A 84 4.22 -38.60 6.71
CA SER A 84 4.31 -37.62 5.62
C SER A 84 2.95 -37.04 5.22
N ARG A 85 1.91 -37.88 5.09
CA ARG A 85 0.54 -37.39 4.78
C ARG A 85 -0.06 -36.56 5.91
N LEU A 86 0.16 -36.97 7.16
CA LEU A 86 -0.29 -36.22 8.33
C LEU A 86 0.47 -34.90 8.48
N HIS A 87 1.76 -34.88 8.14
CA HIS A 87 2.57 -33.67 8.10
C HIS A 87 1.97 -32.64 7.12
N GLU A 88 1.69 -33.05 5.88
CA GLU A 88 1.07 -32.17 4.87
C GLU A 88 -0.33 -31.69 5.31
N PHE A 89 -1.16 -32.60 5.83
CA PHE A 89 -2.50 -32.28 6.32
C PHE A 89 -2.45 -31.29 7.49
N PHE A 90 -1.54 -31.50 8.43
CA PHE A 90 -1.34 -30.62 9.58
C PHE A 90 -0.98 -29.21 9.12
N LEU A 91 0.04 -29.05 8.26
CA LEU A 91 0.42 -27.73 7.71
C LEU A 91 -0.76 -27.02 7.04
N ARG A 92 -1.57 -27.76 6.27
CA ARG A 92 -2.75 -27.20 5.59
C ARG A 92 -3.86 -26.78 6.55
N GLN A 93 -4.08 -27.53 7.63
CA GLN A 93 -5.09 -27.19 8.63
C GLN A 93 -4.76 -25.89 9.38
N PHE A 94 -3.48 -25.56 9.58
CA PHE A 94 -3.08 -24.26 10.12
C PHE A 94 -3.38 -23.13 9.13
N CYS A 95 -3.07 -23.30 7.84
CA CYS A 95 -3.46 -22.33 6.81
C CYS A 95 -4.98 -22.10 6.80
N ASP A 96 -5.76 -23.17 6.76
CA ASP A 96 -7.23 -23.10 6.65
C ASP A 96 -7.90 -22.47 7.88
N ALA A 97 -7.32 -22.60 9.08
CA ALA A 97 -7.77 -21.91 10.29
C ALA A 97 -7.62 -20.38 10.19
N HIS A 98 -6.70 -19.90 9.35
CA HIS A 98 -6.41 -18.47 9.16
C HIS A 98 -6.95 -17.90 7.83
N THR A 99 -7.25 -18.75 6.84
CA THR A 99 -7.97 -18.38 5.61
C THR A 99 -9.44 -18.77 5.66
N CYS A 100 -10.28 -17.88 6.18
CA CYS A 100 -11.73 -18.04 6.05
C CYS A 100 -12.14 -17.74 4.58
N SER A 101 -12.52 -18.78 3.83
CA SER A 101 -12.72 -18.70 2.37
C SER A 101 -14.01 -18.02 1.91
N LYS A 102 -14.88 -17.53 2.81
CA LYS A 102 -16.19 -16.94 2.43
C LYS A 102 -16.67 -15.72 3.22
N GLY A 103 -15.86 -15.17 4.13
CA GLY A 103 -16.23 -14.00 4.92
C GLY A 103 -15.05 -13.05 5.01
N THR A 104 -15.33 -11.74 5.13
CA THR A 104 -14.33 -10.68 5.36
C THR A 104 -13.21 -11.18 6.27
N LYS A 105 -11.99 -11.25 5.73
CA LYS A 105 -10.81 -11.77 6.43
C LYS A 105 -10.71 -11.07 7.80
N PRO A 106 -10.78 -11.80 8.93
CA PRO A 106 -10.79 -11.20 10.27
C PRO A 106 -9.45 -10.57 10.66
N PHE A 107 -8.40 -10.84 9.88
CA PHE A 107 -7.07 -10.26 10.04
C PHE A 107 -6.72 -9.43 8.80
N PRO A 108 -6.17 -8.22 8.99
CA PRO A 108 -5.62 -7.45 7.87
C PRO A 108 -4.53 -8.28 7.19
N LYS A 109 -4.51 -8.30 5.85
CA LYS A 109 -3.42 -8.92 5.08
C LYS A 109 -2.10 -8.35 5.62
N GLY A 110 -1.19 -9.23 6.06
CA GLY A 110 0.07 -8.85 6.72
C GLY A 110 1.05 -8.07 5.83
N GLY A 111 0.71 -7.83 4.56
CA GLY A 111 1.59 -7.13 3.64
C GLY A 111 1.79 -5.65 4.00
N ARG A 112 3.05 -5.23 4.04
CA ARG A 112 3.38 -3.81 4.16
C ARG A 112 3.00 -3.09 2.87
N LYS A 113 2.13 -2.08 2.96
CA LYS A 113 1.88 -1.16 1.86
C LYS A 113 2.97 -0.07 1.87
N GLN A 114 3.89 -0.14 0.91
CA GLN A 114 4.94 0.86 0.79
C GLN A 114 4.50 1.91 -0.22
N THR A 115 4.13 3.10 0.25
CA THR A 115 3.78 4.22 -0.64
C THR A 115 5.04 4.79 -1.27
N ASN A 116 5.04 4.93 -2.60
CA ASN A 116 6.14 5.58 -3.31
C ASN A 116 6.25 7.06 -2.89
N ARG A 117 7.24 7.40 -2.06
CA ARG A 117 7.45 8.77 -1.55
C ARG A 117 7.62 9.80 -2.67
N LEU A 118 8.21 9.39 -3.80
CA LEU A 118 8.38 10.25 -4.97
C LEU A 118 7.04 10.59 -5.62
N TYR A 119 6.12 9.62 -5.70
CA TYR A 119 4.77 9.87 -6.20
C TYR A 119 4.02 10.87 -5.32
N LEU A 120 4.13 10.74 -3.99
CA LEU A 120 3.56 11.72 -3.07
C LEU A 120 4.16 13.12 -3.27
N ALA A 121 5.49 13.21 -3.35
CA ALA A 121 6.17 14.50 -3.58
C ALA A 121 5.77 15.15 -4.91
N LEU A 122 5.72 14.37 -6.01
CA LEU A 122 5.29 14.84 -7.31
C LEU A 122 3.83 15.30 -7.29
N SER A 123 2.94 14.55 -6.63
CA SER A 123 1.52 14.91 -6.52
C SER A 123 1.31 16.22 -5.75
N ILE A 124 2.06 16.44 -4.68
CA ILE A 124 2.01 17.70 -3.91
C ILE A 124 2.56 18.85 -4.74
N LEU A 125 3.65 18.63 -5.47
CA LEU A 125 4.24 19.63 -6.36
C LEU A 125 3.24 20.10 -7.43
N THR A 126 2.55 19.18 -8.10
CA THR A 126 1.53 19.53 -9.10
C THR A 126 0.37 20.31 -8.47
N LEU A 127 -0.09 19.93 -7.28
CA LEU A 127 -1.17 20.65 -6.58
C LEU A 127 -0.78 22.08 -6.18
N ILE A 128 0.50 22.39 -6.00
CA ILE A 128 0.99 23.75 -5.68
C ILE A 128 1.25 24.56 -6.96
N LEU A 129 1.88 23.96 -7.97
CA LEU A 129 2.23 24.66 -9.21
C LEU A 129 1.00 25.11 -10.01
N LEU A 130 -0.05 24.29 -10.02
CA LEU A 130 -1.26 24.52 -10.78
C LEU A 130 -2.00 25.81 -10.34
N PRO A 131 -2.31 26.05 -9.05
CA PRO A 131 -2.91 27.31 -8.60
C PRO A 131 -1.97 28.52 -8.76
N LEU A 132 -0.66 28.35 -8.57
CA LEU A 132 0.31 29.42 -8.82
C LEU A 132 0.30 29.89 -10.28
N PHE A 133 0.26 28.94 -11.22
CA PHE A 133 0.14 29.24 -12.65
C PHE A 133 -1.12 30.06 -12.95
N TYR A 134 -2.28 29.65 -12.44
CA TYR A 134 -3.52 30.40 -12.64
C TYR A 134 -3.51 31.77 -11.96
N LEU A 135 -2.87 31.91 -10.79
CA LEU A 135 -2.67 33.20 -10.13
C LEU A 135 -1.83 34.15 -10.98
N ILE A 136 -0.74 33.67 -11.57
CA ILE A 136 0.11 34.48 -12.47
C ILE A 136 -0.69 34.93 -13.69
N VAL A 137 -1.44 34.03 -14.32
CA VAL A 137 -2.30 34.37 -15.47
C VAL A 137 -3.36 35.40 -15.07
N PHE A 138 -3.99 35.24 -13.91
CA PHE A 138 -4.98 36.19 -13.39
C PHE A 138 -4.38 37.58 -13.13
N LEU A 139 -3.19 37.64 -12.51
CA LEU A 139 -2.47 38.89 -12.27
C LEU A 139 -2.07 39.56 -13.58
N HIS A 140 -1.56 38.81 -14.55
CA HIS A 140 -1.19 39.32 -15.87
C HIS A 140 -2.40 39.88 -16.62
N GLN A 141 -3.52 39.15 -16.66
CA GLN A 141 -4.76 39.65 -17.26
C GLN A 141 -5.27 40.92 -16.57
N ARG A 142 -5.15 40.98 -15.23
CA ARG A 142 -5.55 42.15 -14.44
C ARG A 142 -4.68 43.36 -14.76
N GLU A 143 -3.37 43.17 -14.88
CA GLU A 143 -2.42 44.24 -15.22
C GLU A 143 -2.66 44.76 -16.64
N MET A 144 -2.86 43.87 -17.62
CA MET A 144 -3.21 44.27 -18.99
C MET A 144 -4.56 45.03 -19.05
N ARG A 145 -5.53 44.67 -18.19
CA ARG A 145 -6.79 45.42 -18.03
C ARG A 145 -6.60 46.80 -17.38
N LYS A 146 -5.65 46.96 -16.46
CA LYS A 146 -5.34 48.26 -15.85
C LYS A 146 -4.55 49.17 -16.80
N GLY A 147 -3.54 48.64 -17.49
CA GLY A 147 -2.75 49.39 -18.47
C GLY A 147 -3.58 49.95 -19.63
N THR A 148 -4.64 49.24 -20.05
CA THR A 148 -5.60 49.78 -21.05
C THR A 148 -6.53 50.86 -20.51
N GLN A 149 -6.80 50.90 -19.20
CA GLN A 149 -7.62 51.96 -18.59
C GLN A 149 -6.80 53.25 -18.37
N ASP A 150 -5.53 53.13 -17.98
CA ASP A 150 -4.65 54.29 -17.78
C ASP A 150 -4.28 55.00 -19.10
N LEU A 151 -4.17 54.25 -20.21
CA LEU A 151 -3.97 54.85 -21.55
C LEU A 151 -5.24 55.51 -22.13
N LYS A 152 -6.43 55.26 -21.56
CA LYS A 152 -7.72 55.70 -22.14
C LYS A 152 -8.25 57.03 -21.57
N ARG A 153 -7.43 57.80 -20.84
CA ARG A 153 -7.88 59.04 -20.19
C ARG A 153 -7.19 60.32 -20.69
N PHE A 154 -7.18 60.55 -22.01
CA PHE A 154 -7.13 61.91 -22.57
C PHE A 154 -7.91 61.97 -23.89
N SER A 155 -9.24 62.07 -23.82
CA SER A 155 -10.05 62.60 -24.93
C SER A 155 -10.06 64.12 -24.79
N LYS A 156 -9.40 64.85 -25.71
CA LYS A 156 -9.52 66.30 -25.78
C LYS A 156 -10.96 66.65 -26.13
N ILE A 157 -11.68 67.14 -25.13
CA ILE A 157 -13.01 67.72 -25.24
C ILE A 157 -12.96 68.90 -26.22
N GLY A 158 -13.91 68.89 -27.18
CA GLY A 158 -13.90 69.76 -28.34
C GLY A 158 -13.88 71.25 -28.01
N GLN A 159 -12.94 71.98 -28.60
CA GLN A 159 -13.03 73.43 -28.72
C GLN A 159 -14.09 73.75 -29.78
N LYS A 160 -15.26 74.19 -29.32
CA LYS A 160 -16.34 74.76 -30.13
C LYS A 160 -15.93 76.12 -30.71
N LYS A 161 -16.34 76.36 -31.95
CA LYS A 161 -16.24 77.62 -32.72
C LYS A 161 -16.88 78.81 -31.98
N LYS A 162 -16.46 80.04 -32.32
CA LYS A 162 -17.28 81.25 -32.18
C LYS A 162 -17.35 82.05 -33.50
N PRO A 163 -18.44 82.79 -33.75
CA PRO A 163 -18.83 83.29 -35.07
C PRO A 163 -18.63 84.80 -35.26
N SER A 164 -18.86 85.20 -36.52
CA SER A 164 -18.96 86.52 -37.16
C SER A 164 -17.66 87.17 -37.62
#